data_AF-A0AAW8G2Z2-F1
#
_entry.id   AF-A0AAW8G2Z2-F1
#
_cell.length_a   1.000
_cell.length_b   1.000
_cell.length_c   1.000
_cell.angle_alpha   90.00
_cell.angle_beta   90.00
_cell.angle_gamma   90.00
#
_symmetry.space_group_name_H-M   'P 1'
#
loop_
_entity.id
_entity.type
_entity.pdbx_description
1 polymer ?
#
loop_
_entity_poly.entity_id
_entity_poly.type
_entity_poly.pdbx_seq_one_letter_code
_entity_poly.pdbx_strand_id
1 'polypeptide(L)'
;MEDQNTSAHDQKLSEKRAEKEKKSTEDSPTEKREMVMHGAKLKCPYAQGPGELKVTSNEINLQDKIFATEGDGNNMVNLQFKGTCGHPKWPARNMSPPPCMSVIKLSPWQNLGTSIIQEQTTLVKESFITCDPDFNTAVAKPIPKAQSIKSSIENDKPTIILGYWVNQNNQKIKLHPYGDEKLHFFFEANKAAIGKKITFMVYESDTGPINDDHVYEKNYIIASEKNYINFPLTADLFTKGEESILYLYAKIELEDTTYELPQETDYLKIHAVEFVPKIEAALKWSKAKMLQDIWFTGNENDKPWLIDPKVGLLSMDWVLSYPRMKTEYDKIITEKWKSENAIKLLKKRIKEMVKNPNVNLKLPKKDNETVNFGVSESKIQKFDHIEQPKLGGQKAQESMPLFERYYYQSVSYNISKNVFSMEPLDDLFGALASCQFRVIAFGTITRKNNNYRVKITKIGIYIKDSFDFITASEYLGDWSPKNNAVSVNPYGPTMPTYYKIENKSYRDWRKDYKKGMDFNLYTDVKYLNVSHEFNASPQEIE
;
A
#
# COMPACT_ATOMS: atom_id res chain seq x y z
N MET A 1 32.55 0.14 43.31
CA MET A 1 33.40 0.70 42.22
C MET A 1 32.48 1.27 41.14
N GLU A 2 31.41 1.97 41.55
CA GLU A 2 30.27 2.35 40.67
C GLU A 2 30.17 3.86 40.41
N ASP A 3 31.02 4.69 41.00
CA ASP A 3 30.87 6.16 40.94
C ASP A 3 31.75 6.89 39.91
N GLN A 4 32.50 6.16 39.05
CA GLN A 4 33.34 6.79 38.02
C GLN A 4 32.71 6.85 36.61
N ASN A 5 31.72 6.01 36.30
CA ASN A 5 31.12 5.95 34.95
C ASN A 5 29.97 6.95 34.71
N THR A 6 29.32 7.44 35.77
CA THR A 6 28.27 8.47 35.68
C THR A 6 28.86 9.84 35.33
N SER A 7 30.03 10.17 35.87
CA SER A 7 30.72 11.44 35.61
C SER A 7 31.12 11.62 34.13
N ALA A 8 31.58 10.56 33.45
CA ALA A 8 31.98 10.65 32.04
C ALA A 8 30.76 10.76 31.09
N HIS A 9 29.63 10.17 31.47
CA HIS A 9 28.39 10.25 30.72
C HIS A 9 27.77 11.65 30.77
N ASP A 10 27.72 12.26 31.95
CA ASP A 10 27.22 13.62 32.15
C ASP A 10 28.12 14.67 31.48
N GLN A 11 29.43 14.44 31.47
CA GLN A 11 30.38 15.30 30.77
C GLN A 11 30.17 15.25 29.25
N LYS A 12 30.03 14.06 28.65
CA LYS A 12 29.67 13.92 27.23
C LYS A 12 28.29 14.49 26.88
N LEU A 13 27.32 14.41 27.80
CA LEU A 13 25.98 14.95 27.61
C LEU A 13 25.99 16.50 27.63
N SER A 14 26.78 17.09 28.52
CA SER A 14 26.98 18.54 28.58
C SER A 14 27.76 19.07 27.37
N GLU A 15 28.78 18.35 26.90
CA GLU A 15 29.51 18.64 25.65
C GLU A 15 28.57 18.60 24.44
N LYS A 16 27.72 17.58 24.31
CA LYS A 16 26.73 17.49 23.22
C LYS A 16 25.65 18.56 23.30
N ARG A 17 25.23 18.98 24.50
CA ARG A 17 24.28 20.09 24.69
C ARG A 17 24.91 21.43 24.30
N ALA A 18 26.17 21.66 24.69
CA ALA A 18 26.93 22.84 24.28
C ALA A 18 27.22 22.86 22.78
N GLU A 19 27.50 21.70 22.16
CA GLU A 19 27.69 21.57 20.71
C GLU A 19 26.38 21.80 19.94
N LYS A 20 25.25 21.34 20.49
CA LYS A 20 23.90 21.57 19.94
C LYS A 20 23.48 23.04 20.09
N GLU A 21 23.81 23.70 21.20
CA GLU A 21 23.60 25.14 21.38
C GLU A 21 24.47 25.95 20.42
N LYS A 22 25.75 25.58 20.24
CA LYS A 22 26.65 26.17 19.22
C LYS A 22 26.09 26.01 17.80
N LYS A 23 25.71 24.78 17.41
CA LYS A 23 25.09 24.52 16.10
C LYS A 23 23.76 25.27 15.91
N SER A 24 22.97 25.44 16.98
CA SER A 24 21.70 26.21 16.92
C SER A 24 21.90 27.73 16.82
N THR A 25 23.09 28.23 17.18
CA THR A 25 23.44 29.65 17.12
C THR A 25 24.29 30.01 15.89
N GLU A 26 24.93 29.03 15.25
CA GLU A 26 25.76 29.23 14.05
C GLU A 26 25.01 29.00 12.72
N ASP A 27 23.98 28.13 12.65
CA ASP A 27 23.28 27.79 11.39
C ASP A 27 21.98 28.58 11.14
N SER A 28 22.01 29.90 11.32
CA SER A 28 21.09 30.74 10.55
C SER A 28 21.72 30.96 9.18
N PRO A 29 21.03 30.67 8.05
CA PRO A 29 21.60 31.00 6.75
C PRO A 29 21.96 32.49 6.74
N THR A 30 23.20 32.79 6.40
CA THR A 30 23.71 34.17 6.25
C THR A 30 22.84 34.95 5.28
N GLU A 31 22.24 34.25 4.32
CA GLU A 31 21.20 34.74 3.41
C GLU A 31 19.79 34.45 3.94
N LYS A 32 19.10 35.48 4.45
CA LYS A 32 17.70 35.36 4.92
C LYS A 32 16.65 35.64 3.82
N ARG A 33 17.08 36.08 2.63
CA ARG A 33 16.19 36.39 1.50
C ARG A 33 15.73 35.12 0.79
N GLU A 34 14.51 35.13 0.28
CA GLU A 34 13.93 33.99 -0.46
C GLU A 34 14.68 33.80 -1.79
N MET A 35 15.16 32.59 -2.09
CA MET A 35 15.84 32.31 -3.36
C MET A 35 14.85 32.00 -4.49
N VAL A 36 15.24 32.29 -5.73
CA VAL A 36 14.41 32.05 -6.91
C VAL A 36 14.64 30.62 -7.44
N MET A 37 13.55 29.90 -7.68
CA MET A 37 13.57 28.52 -8.17
C MET A 37 13.10 28.43 -9.62
N HIS A 38 13.39 27.28 -10.25
CA HIS A 38 12.84 26.93 -11.55
C HIS A 38 11.31 27.09 -11.63
N GLY A 39 10.84 27.69 -12.73
CA GLY A 39 9.43 27.98 -12.95
C GLY A 39 8.96 29.29 -12.34
N ALA A 40 9.86 30.12 -11.78
CA ALA A 40 9.51 31.45 -11.31
C ALA A 40 8.92 32.31 -12.43
N LYS A 41 7.98 33.19 -12.05
CA LYS A 41 7.27 34.08 -12.98
C LYS A 41 7.69 35.52 -12.76
N LEU A 42 8.07 36.19 -13.84
CA LEU A 42 8.43 37.61 -13.84
C LEU A 42 7.35 38.45 -14.50
N LYS A 43 7.14 39.66 -13.98
CA LYS A 43 6.22 40.63 -14.57
C LYS A 43 7.02 41.69 -15.33
N CYS A 44 6.74 41.83 -16.62
CA CYS A 44 7.21 42.97 -17.41
C CYS A 44 6.03 43.95 -17.61
N PRO A 45 6.18 45.25 -17.32
CA PRO A 45 5.12 46.25 -17.50
C PRO A 45 4.64 46.39 -18.96
N TYR A 46 5.47 46.00 -19.93
CA TYR A 46 5.20 46.16 -21.36
C TYR A 46 4.88 44.84 -22.07
N ALA A 47 4.93 43.69 -21.38
CA ALA A 47 4.57 42.40 -21.96
C ALA A 47 3.10 42.06 -21.68
N GLN A 48 2.44 41.38 -22.61
CA GLN A 48 1.05 40.93 -22.45
C GLN A 48 0.87 39.82 -21.40
N GLY A 49 1.94 39.09 -21.06
CA GLY A 49 1.91 38.00 -20.09
C GLY A 49 3.20 37.92 -19.25
N PRO A 50 3.19 37.11 -18.18
CA PRO A 50 4.38 36.91 -17.36
C PRO A 50 5.49 36.19 -18.16
N GLY A 51 6.73 36.51 -17.82
CA GLY A 51 7.90 35.76 -18.26
C GLY A 51 8.07 34.51 -17.42
N GLU A 52 8.29 33.37 -18.04
CA GLU A 52 8.57 32.11 -17.36
C GLU A 52 10.08 31.87 -17.30
N LEU A 53 10.62 31.72 -16.09
CA LEU A 53 12.02 31.45 -15.85
C LEU A 53 12.27 29.94 -15.80
N LYS A 54 13.00 29.42 -16.78
CA LYS A 54 13.46 28.04 -16.85
C LYS A 54 14.95 27.99 -16.54
N VAL A 55 15.35 27.52 -15.37
CA VAL A 55 16.78 27.47 -15.00
C VAL A 55 17.55 26.58 -15.98
N THR A 56 18.57 27.16 -16.62
CA THR A 56 19.52 26.48 -17.51
C THR A 56 20.97 26.82 -17.19
N SER A 57 21.20 27.70 -16.21
CA SER A 57 22.53 28.17 -15.82
C SER A 57 23.38 27.12 -15.11
N ASN A 58 22.76 26.11 -14.52
CA ASN A 58 23.40 25.09 -13.71
C ASN A 58 22.65 23.75 -13.79
N GLU A 59 23.19 22.72 -13.13
CA GLU A 59 22.58 21.38 -13.02
C GLU A 59 22.48 20.87 -11.58
N ILE A 60 22.76 21.73 -10.59
CA ILE A 60 22.80 21.35 -9.17
C ILE A 60 21.42 21.46 -8.53
N ASN A 61 20.93 20.34 -7.99
CA ASN A 61 19.73 20.32 -7.15
C ASN A 61 20.12 20.57 -5.69
N LEU A 62 19.46 21.54 -5.05
CA LEU A 62 19.47 21.72 -3.61
C LEU A 62 18.08 21.37 -3.08
N GLN A 63 17.97 20.39 -2.18
CA GLN A 63 16.67 19.90 -1.66
C GLN A 63 15.67 19.57 -2.79
N ASP A 64 16.12 18.81 -3.80
CA ASP A 64 15.35 18.38 -4.98
C ASP A 64 14.81 19.51 -5.88
N LYS A 65 15.32 20.74 -5.72
CA LYS A 65 14.95 21.89 -6.53
C LYS A 65 16.19 22.54 -7.13
N ILE A 66 16.06 23.01 -8.37
CA ILE A 66 17.10 23.76 -9.06
C ILE A 66 16.84 25.27 -8.92
N PHE A 67 17.87 25.98 -8.46
CA PHE A 67 17.81 27.41 -8.16
C PHE A 67 18.38 28.24 -9.30
N ALA A 68 17.76 29.39 -9.55
CA ALA A 68 18.18 30.30 -10.60
C ALA A 68 19.42 31.10 -10.18
N THR A 69 20.27 31.44 -11.15
CA THR A 69 21.48 32.26 -10.93
C THR A 69 21.48 33.44 -11.89
N GLU A 70 22.48 34.31 -11.76
CA GLU A 70 22.74 35.39 -12.72
C GLU A 70 22.90 34.93 -14.19
N GLY A 71 23.13 33.64 -14.43
CA GLY A 71 23.13 33.05 -15.78
C GLY A 71 21.75 32.90 -16.41
N ASP A 72 20.67 32.99 -15.64
CA ASP A 72 19.29 32.80 -16.10
C ASP A 72 18.62 34.09 -16.58
N GLY A 73 19.29 34.83 -17.48
CA GLY A 73 18.87 36.15 -17.95
C GLY A 73 18.73 36.28 -19.48
N ASN A 74 18.39 35.20 -20.19
CA ASN A 74 18.28 35.16 -21.65
C ASN A 74 16.84 34.91 -22.12
N ASN A 75 16.23 35.93 -22.71
CA ASN A 75 14.83 35.87 -23.15
C ASN A 75 14.54 34.95 -24.34
N MET A 76 15.55 34.50 -25.09
CA MET A 76 15.37 33.46 -26.12
C MET A 76 15.50 32.03 -25.57
N VAL A 77 16.07 31.87 -24.38
CA VAL A 77 16.49 30.56 -23.87
C VAL A 77 15.76 30.20 -22.58
N ASN A 78 15.88 31.04 -21.54
CA ASN A 78 15.51 30.68 -20.18
C ASN A 78 14.62 31.70 -19.45
N LEU A 79 14.32 32.87 -20.02
CA LEU A 79 13.38 33.84 -19.44
C LEU A 79 12.40 34.38 -20.49
N GLN A 80 11.45 33.54 -20.93
CA GLN A 80 10.64 33.83 -22.10
C GLN A 80 9.37 34.61 -21.76
N PHE A 81 9.25 35.84 -22.25
CA PHE A 81 8.01 36.62 -22.22
C PHE A 81 7.17 36.35 -23.48
N LYS A 82 5.98 35.77 -23.30
CA LYS A 82 5.04 35.46 -24.40
C LYS A 82 4.22 36.72 -24.81
N GLY A 83 3.73 36.74 -26.05
CA GLY A 83 2.89 37.84 -26.58
C GLY A 83 3.69 38.98 -27.23
N THR A 84 3.02 40.11 -27.47
CA THR A 84 3.66 41.31 -28.06
C THR A 84 4.24 42.25 -27.01
N CYS A 85 5.31 42.97 -27.37
CA CYS A 85 5.99 43.95 -26.53
C CYS A 85 5.43 45.34 -26.79
N GLY A 86 4.63 45.86 -25.87
CA GLY A 86 3.99 47.17 -25.94
C GLY A 86 4.88 48.35 -25.54
N HIS A 87 6.20 48.26 -25.69
CA HIS A 87 7.08 49.36 -25.29
C HIS A 87 6.80 50.63 -26.14
N PRO A 88 6.73 51.84 -25.55
CA PRO A 88 6.44 53.10 -26.27
C PRO A 88 7.39 53.45 -27.43
N LYS A 89 8.53 52.78 -27.50
CA LYS A 89 9.53 52.91 -28.58
C LYS A 89 9.03 52.41 -29.94
N TRP A 90 8.13 51.41 -29.98
CA TRP A 90 7.66 50.85 -31.26
C TRP A 90 6.73 51.80 -32.02
N PRO A 91 5.68 52.38 -31.37
CA PRO A 91 4.87 53.40 -32.03
C PRO A 91 5.70 54.62 -32.46
N ALA A 92 6.69 55.04 -31.66
CA ALA A 92 7.59 56.15 -32.00
C ALA A 92 8.47 55.89 -33.25
N ARG A 93 8.59 54.63 -33.69
CA ARG A 93 9.30 54.22 -34.92
C ARG A 93 8.35 53.83 -36.07
N ASN A 94 7.05 54.13 -35.96
CA ASN A 94 6.00 53.67 -36.90
C ASN A 94 5.97 52.14 -37.07
N MET A 95 6.26 51.39 -36.01
CA MET A 95 6.25 49.93 -36.02
C MET A 95 5.12 49.36 -35.14
N SER A 96 4.43 48.33 -35.63
CA SER A 96 3.51 47.54 -34.79
C SER A 96 4.30 46.81 -33.69
N PRO A 97 3.71 46.61 -32.49
CA PRO A 97 4.35 45.91 -31.38
C PRO A 97 4.88 44.53 -31.79
N PRO A 98 6.21 44.31 -31.80
CA PRO A 98 6.81 43.04 -32.17
C PRO A 98 6.65 42.00 -31.05
N PRO A 99 6.87 40.71 -31.30
CA PRO A 99 6.87 39.67 -30.26
C PRO A 99 7.90 39.96 -29.16
N CYS A 100 7.53 39.84 -27.89
CA CYS A 100 8.44 40.03 -26.74
C CYS A 100 9.72 39.20 -26.85
N MET A 101 9.62 37.95 -27.33
CA MET A 101 10.78 37.07 -27.52
C MET A 101 11.81 37.61 -28.51
N SER A 102 11.42 38.42 -29.49
CA SER A 102 12.33 38.94 -30.52
C SER A 102 12.97 40.29 -30.18
N VAL A 103 12.48 40.99 -29.16
CA VAL A 103 12.90 42.38 -28.89
C VAL A 103 13.22 42.72 -27.43
N ILE A 104 13.08 41.79 -26.50
CA ILE A 104 13.50 42.00 -25.12
C ILE A 104 14.96 41.55 -25.02
N LYS A 105 15.87 42.53 -25.10
CA LYS A 105 17.29 42.34 -24.76
C LYS A 105 17.46 42.62 -23.27
N LEU A 106 17.80 41.61 -22.49
CA LEU A 106 17.90 41.72 -21.03
C LEU A 106 19.29 42.25 -20.61
N SER A 107 19.32 43.13 -19.62
CA SER A 107 20.55 43.52 -18.91
C SER A 107 21.01 42.42 -17.96
N PRO A 108 22.22 42.47 -17.38
CA PRO A 108 22.58 41.59 -16.28
C PRO A 108 21.65 41.76 -15.09
N TRP A 109 21.39 40.65 -14.38
CA TRP A 109 20.64 40.68 -13.13
C TRP A 109 21.27 41.61 -12.09
N GLN A 110 20.42 42.28 -11.32
CA GLN A 110 20.81 43.14 -10.21
C GLN A 110 20.19 42.64 -8.91
N ASN A 111 20.78 43.06 -7.78
CA ASN A 111 20.35 42.67 -6.43
C ASN A 111 20.37 41.15 -6.22
N LEU A 112 21.54 40.55 -6.46
CA LEU A 112 21.77 39.12 -6.33
C LEU A 112 21.83 38.68 -4.86
N GLY A 113 21.70 37.37 -4.65
CA GLY A 113 21.97 36.72 -3.37
C GLY A 113 23.46 36.71 -3.04
N THR A 114 23.79 36.06 -1.92
CA THR A 114 25.17 35.84 -1.47
C THR A 114 25.67 34.42 -1.73
N SER A 115 24.79 33.49 -2.12
CA SER A 115 25.14 32.10 -2.39
C SER A 115 25.66 31.92 -3.82
N ILE A 116 26.58 30.97 -4.02
CA ILE A 116 27.20 30.66 -5.32
C ILE A 116 26.88 29.20 -5.68
N ILE A 117 26.38 28.96 -6.90
CA ILE A 117 26.11 27.64 -7.49
C ILE A 117 26.86 27.55 -8.82
N GLN A 118 27.76 26.58 -8.96
CA GLN A 118 28.62 26.42 -10.15
C GLN A 118 29.21 27.75 -10.63
N GLU A 119 29.92 28.44 -9.74
CA GLU A 119 30.60 29.72 -9.97
C GLU A 119 29.68 30.91 -10.28
N GLN A 120 28.36 30.75 -10.16
CA GLN A 120 27.38 31.79 -10.43
C GLN A 120 26.60 32.17 -9.18
N THR A 121 26.38 33.47 -8.99
CA THR A 121 25.63 33.99 -7.84
C THR A 121 24.13 33.72 -7.99
N THR A 122 23.48 33.23 -6.93
CA THR A 122 22.04 32.90 -6.94
C THR A 122 21.16 34.14 -7.03
N LEU A 123 19.98 33.98 -7.62
CA LEU A 123 18.93 34.98 -7.59
C LEU A 123 18.13 34.88 -6.28
N VAL A 124 17.79 36.03 -5.73
CA VAL A 124 16.82 36.18 -4.63
C VAL A 124 15.55 36.83 -5.15
N LYS A 125 14.47 36.77 -4.38
CA LYS A 125 13.14 37.25 -4.79
C LYS A 125 13.14 38.74 -5.16
N GLU A 126 14.02 39.52 -4.55
CA GLU A 126 14.21 40.94 -4.83
C GLU A 126 15.17 41.21 -6.01
N SER A 127 15.75 40.18 -6.61
CA SER A 127 16.56 40.32 -7.82
C SER A 127 15.71 40.81 -8.98
N PHE A 128 16.23 41.77 -9.74
CA PHE A 128 15.52 42.35 -10.88
C PHE A 128 16.44 42.45 -12.10
N ILE A 129 15.81 42.49 -13.27
CA ILE A 129 16.47 42.57 -14.56
C ILE A 129 15.71 43.58 -15.42
N THR A 130 16.43 44.40 -16.18
CA THR A 130 15.81 45.41 -17.05
C THR A 130 15.88 44.96 -18.50
N CYS A 131 14.90 45.39 -19.31
CA CYS A 131 14.90 45.13 -20.73
C CYS A 131 15.25 46.41 -21.51
N ASP A 132 16.13 46.27 -22.49
CA ASP A 132 16.29 47.22 -23.59
C ASP A 132 15.47 46.70 -24.79
N PRO A 133 14.43 47.43 -25.23
CA PRO A 133 13.58 47.04 -26.35
C PRO A 133 14.30 47.23 -27.69
N ASP A 134 15.23 46.33 -28.03
CA ASP A 134 15.88 46.22 -29.33
C ASP A 134 15.97 44.74 -29.74
N PHE A 135 16.16 44.48 -31.05
CA PHE A 135 16.19 43.12 -31.58
C PHE A 135 17.22 42.26 -30.84
N ASN A 136 16.74 41.13 -30.32
CA ASN A 136 17.52 40.26 -29.46
C ASN A 136 18.38 39.31 -30.30
N THR A 137 19.69 39.27 -30.02
CA THR A 137 20.66 38.35 -30.63
C THR A 137 21.33 37.43 -29.60
N ALA A 138 20.72 37.26 -28.42
CA ALA A 138 21.32 36.52 -27.31
C ALA A 138 21.45 35.00 -27.55
N VAL A 139 22.67 34.51 -27.68
CA VAL A 139 22.98 33.08 -27.67
C VAL A 139 23.01 32.52 -26.24
N ALA A 140 22.69 31.24 -26.08
CA ALA A 140 22.82 30.55 -24.80
C ALA A 140 24.28 30.58 -24.33
N LYS A 141 24.52 31.01 -23.09
CA LYS A 141 25.84 30.84 -22.48
C LYS A 141 26.01 29.36 -22.14
N PRO A 142 27.17 28.74 -22.43
CA PRO A 142 27.45 27.40 -21.93
C PRO A 142 27.44 27.40 -20.40
N ILE A 143 26.91 26.34 -19.80
CA ILE A 143 26.97 26.13 -18.34
C ILE A 143 28.45 26.17 -17.94
N PRO A 144 28.86 27.03 -16.98
CA PRO A 144 30.22 27.04 -16.48
C PRO A 144 30.61 25.65 -16.01
N LYS A 145 31.69 25.13 -16.57
CA LYS A 145 32.32 23.91 -16.06
C LYS A 145 33.03 24.29 -14.77
N ALA A 146 32.28 24.36 -13.67
CA ALA A 146 32.90 24.32 -12.37
C ALA A 146 33.75 23.05 -12.34
N GLN A 147 35.04 23.17 -11.98
CA GLN A 147 35.79 21.99 -11.55
C GLN A 147 34.89 21.30 -10.54
N SER A 148 34.53 20.04 -10.83
CA SER A 148 33.72 19.30 -9.89
C SER A 148 34.43 19.43 -8.55
N ILE A 149 33.77 20.00 -7.55
CA ILE A 149 33.99 19.54 -6.19
C ILE A 149 33.38 18.12 -6.17
N LYS A 150 33.96 17.20 -6.95
CA LYS A 150 34.56 16.05 -6.30
C LYS A 150 35.44 16.74 -5.29
N SER A 151 34.95 16.84 -4.06
CA SER A 151 35.85 16.91 -2.95
C SER A 151 36.99 15.97 -3.34
N SER A 152 38.21 16.47 -3.32
CA SER A 152 39.32 15.62 -3.00
C SER A 152 39.01 15.03 -1.62
N ILE A 153 38.00 14.13 -1.54
CA ILE A 153 38.02 13.01 -0.64
C ILE A 153 39.34 12.39 -1.01
N GLU A 154 40.28 12.49 -0.09
CA GLU A 154 41.60 11.90 -0.17
C GLU A 154 41.51 10.58 -0.96
N ASN A 155 41.89 10.60 -2.23
CA ASN A 155 41.80 9.42 -3.10
C ASN A 155 42.80 8.34 -2.66
N ASP A 156 43.59 8.64 -1.62
CA ASP A 156 44.56 7.76 -1.00
C ASP A 156 43.96 6.96 0.16
N LYS A 157 42.90 7.44 0.82
CA LYS A 157 42.27 6.71 1.94
C LYS A 157 41.09 5.86 1.44
N PRO A 158 41.09 4.54 1.69
CA PRO A 158 39.93 3.67 1.42
C PRO A 158 38.65 4.24 2.03
N THR A 159 37.62 4.50 1.21
CA THR A 159 36.39 5.16 1.65
C THR A 159 35.15 4.56 0.97
N ILE A 160 34.07 4.37 1.73
CA ILE A 160 32.73 4.13 1.20
C ILE A 160 32.07 5.47 0.90
N ILE A 161 31.59 5.65 -0.33
CA ILE A 161 31.02 6.90 -0.85
C ILE A 161 29.52 6.97 -0.54
N LEU A 162 28.81 5.88 -0.79
CA LEU A 162 27.36 5.77 -0.54
C LEU A 162 26.93 4.30 -0.52
N GLY A 163 25.73 4.06 -0.01
CA GLY A 163 25.08 2.76 -0.07
C GLY A 163 23.56 2.89 0.07
N TYR A 164 22.83 1.95 -0.54
CA TYR A 164 21.37 1.89 -0.50
C TYR A 164 20.86 0.51 -0.87
N TRP A 165 19.62 0.23 -0.47
CA TRP A 165 18.92 -1.00 -0.82
C TRP A 165 18.50 -1.01 -2.29
N VAL A 166 18.62 -2.16 -2.93
CA VAL A 166 18.20 -2.39 -4.32
C VAL A 166 17.29 -3.61 -4.41
N ASN A 167 16.55 -3.76 -5.50
CA ASN A 167 15.87 -5.02 -5.82
C ASN A 167 16.79 -5.96 -6.63
N GLN A 168 16.32 -7.17 -6.93
CA GLN A 168 17.01 -8.13 -7.81
C GLN A 168 17.41 -7.58 -9.20
N ASN A 169 16.78 -6.48 -9.66
CA ASN A 169 17.08 -5.80 -10.92
C ASN A 169 18.01 -4.58 -10.72
N ASN A 170 18.65 -4.45 -9.55
CA ASN A 170 19.55 -3.36 -9.17
C ASN A 170 18.91 -1.95 -9.15
N GLN A 171 17.58 -1.87 -9.04
CA GLN A 171 16.88 -0.59 -8.90
C GLN A 171 16.83 -0.20 -7.43
N LYS A 172 17.14 1.06 -7.09
CA LYS A 172 17.04 1.57 -5.70
C LYS A 172 15.61 1.42 -5.18
N ILE A 173 15.47 0.86 -3.99
CA ILE A 173 14.18 0.63 -3.31
C ILE A 173 14.23 1.12 -1.87
N LYS A 174 13.04 1.34 -1.31
CA LYS A 174 12.82 1.56 0.13
C LYS A 174 11.79 0.58 0.71
N LEU A 175 11.27 -0.30 -0.13
CA LEU A 175 10.22 -1.26 0.20
C LEU A 175 10.63 -2.60 -0.38
N HIS A 176 10.69 -3.64 0.45
CA HIS A 176 11.09 -4.97 0.02
C HIS A 176 10.11 -5.51 -1.03
N PRO A 177 10.56 -6.03 -2.18
CA PRO A 177 9.65 -6.57 -3.19
C PRO A 177 9.00 -7.87 -2.70
N TYR A 178 7.67 -7.89 -2.61
CA TYR A 178 6.93 -9.08 -2.19
C TYR A 178 7.29 -10.31 -3.02
N GLY A 179 7.64 -11.41 -2.33
CA GLY A 179 8.07 -12.67 -2.95
C GLY A 179 9.57 -12.76 -3.24
N ASP A 180 10.35 -11.70 -3.06
CA ASP A 180 11.81 -11.78 -3.12
C ASP A 180 12.35 -12.48 -1.85
N GLU A 181 13.08 -13.57 -2.04
CA GLU A 181 13.64 -14.37 -0.94
C GLU A 181 15.03 -13.89 -0.51
N LYS A 182 15.53 -12.80 -1.10
CA LYS A 182 16.81 -12.20 -0.78
C LYS A 182 16.67 -10.71 -0.50
N LEU A 183 17.62 -10.22 0.27
CA LEU A 183 17.88 -8.80 0.42
C LEU A 183 19.09 -8.42 -0.42
N HIS A 184 19.04 -7.22 -1.02
CA HIS A 184 20.09 -6.74 -1.92
C HIS A 184 20.52 -5.33 -1.51
N PHE A 185 21.83 -5.15 -1.32
CA PHE A 185 22.43 -3.88 -0.95
C PHE A 185 23.49 -3.48 -1.96
N PHE A 186 23.44 -2.23 -2.39
CA PHE A 186 24.44 -1.63 -3.25
C PHE A 186 25.30 -0.67 -2.44
N PHE A 187 26.61 -0.64 -2.70
CA PHE A 187 27.47 0.44 -2.24
C PHE A 187 28.53 0.83 -3.26
N GLU A 188 28.91 2.10 -3.22
CA GLU A 188 30.01 2.65 -4.01
C GLU A 188 31.19 2.96 -3.08
N ALA A 189 32.40 2.61 -3.51
CA ALA A 189 33.64 2.86 -2.80
C ALA A 189 34.65 3.50 -3.75
N ASN A 190 35.60 4.26 -3.20
CA ASN A 190 36.67 4.84 -4.01
C ASN A 190 37.70 3.77 -4.45
N LYS A 191 38.57 4.14 -5.40
CA LYS A 191 39.58 3.21 -5.95
C LYS A 191 40.55 2.66 -4.91
N ALA A 192 40.90 3.46 -3.89
CA ALA A 192 41.80 3.02 -2.81
C ALA A 192 41.21 1.88 -1.96
N ALA A 193 39.88 1.74 -1.93
CA ALA A 193 39.21 0.68 -1.19
C ALA A 193 39.19 -0.67 -1.92
N ILE A 194 39.50 -0.73 -3.23
CA ILE A 194 39.49 -1.97 -4.00
C ILE A 194 40.52 -2.96 -3.43
N GLY A 195 40.09 -4.20 -3.20
CA GLY A 195 40.90 -5.27 -2.61
C GLY A 195 40.91 -5.27 -1.07
N LYS A 196 40.33 -4.25 -0.41
CA LYS A 196 40.20 -4.22 1.05
C LYS A 196 39.04 -5.09 1.51
N LYS A 197 39.18 -5.61 2.73
CA LYS A 197 38.13 -6.36 3.43
C LYS A 197 37.19 -5.39 4.13
N ILE A 198 35.89 -5.67 4.06
CA ILE A 198 34.86 -4.99 4.84
C ILE A 198 34.10 -5.99 5.71
N THR A 199 33.62 -5.52 6.86
CA THR A 199 32.54 -6.18 7.61
C THR A 199 31.23 -5.50 7.22
N PHE A 200 30.32 -6.24 6.59
CA PHE A 200 28.98 -5.74 6.27
C PHE A 200 28.01 -6.29 7.31
N MET A 201 27.31 -5.38 7.99
CA MET A 201 26.31 -5.67 8.99
C MET A 201 24.97 -5.05 8.62
N VAL A 202 23.88 -5.69 9.03
CA VAL A 202 22.51 -5.15 8.89
C VAL A 202 21.88 -5.09 10.26
N TYR A 203 21.13 -4.01 10.48
CA TYR A 203 20.44 -3.73 11.71
C TYR A 203 18.96 -3.43 11.43
N GLU A 204 18.10 -3.83 12.36
CA GLU A 204 16.77 -3.27 12.48
C GLU A 204 16.85 -1.94 13.24
N SER A 205 16.09 -0.95 12.78
CA SER A 205 15.88 0.30 13.50
C SER A 205 14.63 0.19 14.36
N ASP A 206 14.78 0.07 15.68
CA ASP A 206 13.70 0.08 16.67
C ASP A 206 13.83 1.29 17.62
N THR A 207 12.84 1.47 18.51
CA THR A 207 12.86 2.52 19.56
C THR A 207 13.67 2.12 20.81
N GLY A 208 14.46 1.04 20.73
CA GLY A 208 15.23 0.43 21.82
C GLY A 208 16.67 0.93 21.96
N PRO A 209 17.52 0.22 22.74
CA PRO A 209 18.93 0.55 22.89
C PRO A 209 19.65 0.57 21.54
N ILE A 210 20.31 1.68 21.22
CA ILE A 210 21.06 1.85 19.97
C ILE A 210 22.06 0.69 19.78
N ASN A 211 21.93 -0.05 18.66
CA ASN A 211 22.80 -1.14 18.17
C ASN A 211 22.61 -2.56 18.78
N ASP A 212 21.49 -2.88 19.43
CA ASP A 212 21.27 -4.25 19.93
C ASP A 212 20.70 -5.23 18.88
N ASP A 213 20.08 -4.73 17.80
CA ASP A 213 19.43 -5.57 16.77
C ASP A 213 20.29 -5.87 15.54
N HIS A 214 21.40 -6.52 15.80
CA HIS A 214 22.24 -7.08 14.75
C HIS A 214 21.57 -8.31 14.10
N VAL A 215 21.15 -8.19 12.84
CA VAL A 215 20.40 -9.26 12.14
C VAL A 215 21.21 -10.03 11.10
N TYR A 216 22.34 -9.49 10.63
CA TYR A 216 23.20 -10.15 9.65
C TYR A 216 24.62 -9.58 9.69
N GLU A 217 25.65 -10.44 9.73
CA GLU A 217 27.06 -10.05 9.59
C GLU A 217 27.73 -10.94 8.55
N LYS A 218 28.49 -10.33 7.64
CA LYS A 218 29.43 -11.08 6.83
C LYS A 218 30.58 -10.23 6.33
N ASN A 219 31.73 -10.87 6.17
CA ASN A 219 32.91 -10.28 5.59
C ASN A 219 32.91 -10.37 4.06
N TYR A 220 33.26 -9.27 3.39
CA TYR A 220 33.40 -9.19 1.93
C TYR A 220 34.72 -8.53 1.53
N ILE A 221 35.11 -8.69 0.26
CA ILE A 221 36.22 -7.96 -0.36
C ILE A 221 35.61 -6.99 -1.37
N ILE A 222 36.05 -5.73 -1.34
CA ILE A 222 35.64 -4.72 -2.30
C ILE A 222 36.25 -5.09 -3.66
N ALA A 223 35.41 -5.54 -4.59
CA ALA A 223 35.86 -6.06 -5.87
C ALA A 223 36.01 -4.97 -6.94
N SER A 224 35.21 -3.90 -6.84
CA SER A 224 35.26 -2.76 -7.76
C SER A 224 34.78 -1.48 -7.08
N GLU A 225 34.73 -0.35 -7.79
CA GLU A 225 34.12 0.89 -7.26
C GLU A 225 32.63 0.69 -6.94
N LYS A 226 31.94 -0.23 -7.65
CA LYS A 226 30.51 -0.53 -7.46
C LYS A 226 30.32 -1.96 -7.00
N ASN A 227 29.67 -2.17 -5.86
CA ASN A 227 29.54 -3.48 -5.25
C ASN A 227 28.08 -3.79 -4.93
N TYR A 228 27.76 -5.08 -5.03
CA TYR A 228 26.43 -5.61 -4.77
C TYR A 228 26.55 -6.77 -3.77
N ILE A 229 25.90 -6.62 -2.64
CA ILE A 229 25.77 -7.66 -1.62
C ILE A 229 24.36 -8.21 -1.71
N ASN A 230 24.23 -9.54 -1.73
CA ASN A 230 22.95 -10.22 -1.58
C ASN A 230 23.05 -11.32 -0.53
N PHE A 231 21.99 -11.48 0.24
CA PHE A 231 21.89 -12.48 1.30
C PHE A 231 20.44 -12.92 1.49
N PRO A 232 20.18 -14.12 2.02
CA PRO A 232 18.82 -14.62 2.18
C PRO A 232 18.00 -13.78 3.16
N LEU A 233 16.72 -13.60 2.86
CA LEU A 233 15.72 -13.06 3.79
C LEU A 233 15.34 -14.18 4.78
N THR A 234 16.03 -14.24 5.92
CA THR A 234 15.83 -15.31 6.91
C THR A 234 14.91 -14.88 8.05
N ALA A 235 14.38 -15.89 8.72
CA ALA A 235 13.68 -15.79 9.99
C ALA A 235 14.46 -15.05 11.10
N ASP A 236 15.79 -14.96 11.00
CA ASP A 236 16.63 -14.29 12.01
C ASP A 236 16.53 -12.76 11.94
N LEU A 237 15.96 -12.22 10.86
CA LEU A 237 15.56 -10.81 10.80
C LEU A 237 14.40 -10.50 11.76
N PHE A 238 13.74 -11.52 12.30
CA PHE A 238 12.50 -11.41 13.06
C PHE A 238 12.70 -11.73 14.55
N THR A 239 13.74 -11.16 15.17
CA THR A 239 14.19 -11.50 16.53
C THR A 239 13.43 -10.79 17.65
N LYS A 240 12.85 -9.61 17.40
CA LYS A 240 12.08 -8.84 18.38
C LYS A 240 10.63 -8.64 17.94
N GLY A 241 9.70 -9.01 18.82
CA GLY A 241 8.27 -9.20 18.50
C GLY A 241 7.38 -7.95 18.66
N GLU A 242 7.93 -6.74 18.61
CA GLU A 242 7.16 -5.55 19.02
C GLU A 242 6.57 -4.77 17.83
N GLU A 243 7.27 -4.69 16.70
CA GLU A 243 6.85 -3.89 15.55
C GLU A 243 6.50 -4.75 14.33
N SER A 244 5.26 -4.66 13.83
CA SER A 244 4.81 -5.40 12.62
C SER A 244 5.43 -4.92 11.30
N ILE A 245 6.28 -3.89 11.35
CA ILE A 245 6.96 -3.29 10.22
C ILE A 245 8.42 -3.07 10.63
N LEU A 246 9.34 -3.67 9.89
CA LEU A 246 10.78 -3.55 10.13
C LEU A 246 11.35 -2.46 9.22
N TYR A 247 12.34 -1.73 9.75
CA TYR A 247 13.12 -0.76 9.00
C TYR A 247 14.59 -1.14 9.06
N LEU A 248 15.16 -1.58 7.94
CA LEU A 248 16.54 -2.09 7.89
C LEU A 248 17.52 -1.05 7.35
N TYR A 249 18.68 -1.00 7.98
CA TYR A 249 19.84 -0.23 7.53
C TYR A 249 21.12 -1.06 7.64
N ALA A 250 22.18 -0.63 6.97
CA ALA A 250 23.44 -1.34 6.94
C ALA A 250 24.56 -0.54 7.60
N LYS A 251 25.50 -1.25 8.21
CA LYS A 251 26.80 -0.71 8.61
C LYS A 251 27.90 -1.40 7.83
N ILE A 252 28.81 -0.62 7.26
CA ILE A 252 30.01 -1.11 6.60
C ILE A 252 31.21 -0.66 7.42
N GLU A 253 31.96 -1.60 7.97
CA GLU A 253 33.26 -1.31 8.58
C GLU A 253 34.36 -1.50 7.55
N LEU A 254 35.17 -0.46 7.37
CA LEU A 254 36.34 -0.44 6.51
C LEU A 254 37.49 0.20 7.28
N GLU A 255 38.52 -0.60 7.59
CA GLU A 255 39.63 -0.18 8.46
C GLU A 255 39.09 0.36 9.79
N ASP A 256 39.47 1.56 10.22
CA ASP A 256 39.01 2.15 11.49
C ASP A 256 37.75 3.01 11.33
N THR A 257 37.02 2.87 10.22
CA THR A 257 35.84 3.72 9.90
C THR A 257 34.58 2.87 9.70
N THR A 258 33.49 3.25 10.38
CA THR A 258 32.16 2.64 10.22
C THR A 258 31.24 3.59 9.46
N TYR A 259 30.60 3.08 8.43
CA TYR A 259 29.66 3.82 7.58
C TYR A 259 28.25 3.30 7.81
N GLU A 260 27.33 4.15 8.26
CA GLU A 260 25.91 3.83 8.42
C GLU A 260 25.14 4.32 7.19
N LEU A 261 24.50 3.37 6.48
CA LEU A 261 23.94 3.60 5.15
C LEU A 261 22.65 2.80 4.94
N PRO A 262 21.63 3.32 4.24
CA PRO A 262 21.52 4.70 3.76
C PRO A 262 21.14 5.67 4.91
N GLN A 263 20.74 6.91 4.62
CA GLN A 263 20.16 7.80 5.63
C GLN A 263 18.83 7.23 6.15
N GLU A 264 18.40 7.64 7.35
CA GLU A 264 17.18 7.15 8.03
C GLU A 264 15.92 7.18 7.15
N THR A 265 15.76 8.20 6.31
CA THR A 265 14.62 8.35 5.39
C THR A 265 14.64 7.36 4.20
N ASP A 266 15.70 6.58 4.06
CA ASP A 266 15.97 5.63 2.98
C ASP A 266 16.07 4.17 3.47
N TYR A 267 15.78 3.89 4.75
CA TYR A 267 15.78 2.52 5.30
C TYR A 267 14.82 1.60 4.54
N LEU A 268 15.18 0.31 4.46
CA LEU A 268 14.34 -0.68 3.79
C LEU A 268 13.19 -1.08 4.70
N LYS A 269 11.98 -0.77 4.25
CA LYS A 269 10.74 -1.17 4.90
C LYS A 269 10.36 -2.60 4.52
N ILE A 270 10.05 -3.43 5.51
CA ILE A 270 9.56 -4.80 5.36
C ILE A 270 8.35 -4.98 6.27
N HIS A 271 7.24 -5.50 5.75
CA HIS A 271 6.03 -5.71 6.56
C HIS A 271 5.95 -7.17 7.01
N ALA A 272 5.89 -7.44 8.31
CA ALA A 272 5.82 -8.80 8.85
C ALA A 272 4.62 -9.60 8.31
N VAL A 273 3.52 -8.92 7.95
CA VAL A 273 2.30 -9.55 7.39
C VAL A 273 2.58 -10.35 6.10
N GLU A 274 3.62 -9.99 5.34
CA GLU A 274 3.95 -10.67 4.08
C GLU A 274 4.47 -12.10 4.29
N PHE A 275 4.81 -12.47 5.53
CA PHE A 275 5.26 -13.81 5.91
C PHE A 275 4.11 -14.74 6.31
N VAL A 276 2.90 -14.22 6.53
CA VAL A 276 1.72 -15.04 6.87
C VAL A 276 1.53 -16.23 5.91
N PRO A 277 1.61 -16.06 4.56
CA PRO A 277 1.48 -17.20 3.64
C PRO A 277 2.59 -18.25 3.80
N LYS A 278 3.80 -17.84 4.18
CA LYS A 278 4.94 -18.76 4.41
C LYS A 278 4.72 -19.56 5.70
N ILE A 279 4.21 -18.92 6.74
CA ILE A 279 3.87 -19.57 8.01
C ILE A 279 2.71 -20.55 7.80
N GLU A 280 1.66 -20.14 7.08
CA GLU A 280 0.53 -21.01 6.73
C GLU A 280 0.98 -22.23 5.91
N ALA A 281 1.91 -22.07 4.96
CA ALA A 281 2.52 -23.19 4.25
C ALA A 281 3.20 -24.18 5.21
N ALA A 282 4.02 -23.68 6.16
CA ALA A 282 4.72 -24.51 7.13
C ALA A 282 3.75 -25.25 8.08
N LEU A 283 2.63 -24.61 8.44
CA LEU A 283 1.54 -25.20 9.22
C LEU A 283 0.64 -26.14 8.41
N LYS A 284 0.89 -26.28 7.10
CA LYS A 284 0.08 -27.06 6.13
C LYS A 284 -1.34 -26.51 5.95
N TRP A 285 -1.53 -25.21 6.16
CA TRP A 285 -2.80 -24.51 5.96
C TRP A 285 -2.95 -24.11 4.49
N SER A 286 -3.21 -25.12 3.66
CA SER A 286 -3.23 -24.98 2.22
C SER A 286 -4.32 -24.04 1.69
N LYS A 287 -5.49 -23.97 2.35
CA LYS A 287 -6.61 -23.13 1.93
C LYS A 287 -6.43 -21.70 2.38
N ALA A 288 -6.02 -21.47 3.63
CA ALA A 288 -5.68 -20.14 4.13
C ALA A 288 -4.61 -19.49 3.24
N LYS A 289 -3.52 -20.22 2.99
CA LYS A 289 -2.43 -19.74 2.12
C LYS A 289 -2.92 -19.36 0.73
N MET A 290 -3.76 -20.19 0.12
CA MET A 290 -4.30 -19.90 -1.21
C MET A 290 -5.07 -18.58 -1.22
N LEU A 291 -5.87 -18.29 -0.18
CA LEU A 291 -6.61 -17.04 -0.08
C LEU A 291 -5.67 -15.85 0.16
N GLN A 292 -4.64 -16.01 0.98
CA GLN A 292 -3.61 -14.99 1.15
C GLN A 292 -2.87 -14.69 -0.15
N ASP A 293 -2.46 -15.72 -0.90
CA ASP A 293 -1.76 -15.55 -2.18
C ASP A 293 -2.63 -14.74 -3.16
N ILE A 294 -3.95 -15.02 -3.22
CA ILE A 294 -4.91 -14.24 -4.02
C ILE A 294 -4.97 -12.79 -3.53
N TRP A 295 -4.98 -12.58 -2.21
CA TRP A 295 -5.03 -11.25 -1.63
C TRP A 295 -3.77 -10.45 -1.97
N PHE A 296 -2.57 -10.95 -1.67
CA PHE A 296 -1.29 -10.26 -1.88
C PHE A 296 -0.97 -10.00 -3.36
N THR A 297 -1.35 -10.90 -4.26
CA THR A 297 -1.10 -10.72 -5.70
C THR A 297 -2.13 -9.84 -6.40
N GLY A 298 -3.31 -9.69 -5.80
CA GLY A 298 -4.41 -8.88 -6.32
C GLY A 298 -4.11 -7.38 -6.35
N ASN A 299 -4.80 -6.65 -7.24
CA ASN A 299 -4.72 -5.19 -7.27
C ASN A 299 -5.37 -4.58 -6.03
N GLU A 300 -4.90 -3.40 -5.61
CA GLU A 300 -5.45 -2.64 -4.48
C GLU A 300 -6.99 -2.58 -4.55
N ASN A 301 -7.66 -3.17 -3.55
CA ASN A 301 -9.11 -3.12 -3.39
C ASN A 301 -9.51 -3.28 -1.92
N ASP A 302 -10.36 -2.38 -1.42
CA ASP A 302 -10.96 -2.42 -0.09
C ASP A 302 -12.50 -2.58 -0.14
N LYS A 303 -13.05 -2.89 -1.31
CA LYS A 303 -14.50 -3.05 -1.54
C LYS A 303 -14.77 -4.45 -2.08
N PRO A 304 -14.77 -5.49 -1.21
CA PRO A 304 -14.94 -6.87 -1.64
C PRO A 304 -16.26 -7.11 -2.39
N TRP A 305 -17.29 -6.29 -2.14
CA TRP A 305 -18.60 -6.36 -2.82
C TRP A 305 -18.62 -5.78 -4.24
N LEU A 306 -17.65 -4.96 -4.67
CA LEU A 306 -17.69 -4.33 -6.01
C LEU A 306 -17.02 -5.18 -7.10
N ILE A 307 -16.16 -6.11 -6.71
CA ILE A 307 -15.43 -6.98 -7.64
C ILE A 307 -16.12 -8.34 -7.77
N ASP A 308 -15.77 -9.08 -8.83
CA ASP A 308 -16.29 -10.43 -9.03
C ASP A 308 -15.82 -11.34 -7.89
N PRO A 309 -16.75 -12.01 -7.18
CA PRO A 309 -16.41 -12.85 -6.06
C PRO A 309 -15.72 -14.14 -6.51
N LYS A 310 -15.02 -14.77 -5.58
CA LYS A 310 -14.40 -16.06 -5.81
C LYS A 310 -15.37 -17.19 -5.49
N VAL A 311 -15.83 -17.91 -6.51
CA VAL A 311 -16.81 -18.99 -6.36
C VAL A 311 -16.11 -20.35 -6.49
N GLY A 312 -16.32 -21.24 -5.52
CA GLY A 312 -15.82 -22.62 -5.57
C GLY A 312 -14.34 -22.80 -5.25
N LEU A 313 -13.66 -21.79 -4.67
CA LEU A 313 -12.27 -21.96 -4.19
C LEU A 313 -12.18 -22.97 -3.03
N LEU A 314 -13.22 -22.98 -2.19
CA LEU A 314 -13.38 -23.87 -1.06
C LEU A 314 -14.55 -24.82 -1.35
N SER A 315 -14.41 -26.10 -1.03
CA SER A 315 -15.52 -27.05 -1.13
C SER A 315 -16.20 -27.20 0.23
N MET A 316 -17.51 -27.40 0.21
CA MET A 316 -18.31 -27.76 1.37
C MET A 316 -17.85 -29.08 1.96
N ASP A 317 -17.35 -30.03 1.16
CA ASP A 317 -16.80 -31.27 1.71
C ASP A 317 -15.52 -31.03 2.53
N TRP A 318 -14.65 -30.11 2.11
CA TRP A 318 -13.51 -29.69 2.92
C TRP A 318 -13.96 -28.97 4.18
N VAL A 319 -14.89 -28.01 4.08
CA VAL A 319 -15.45 -27.30 5.25
C VAL A 319 -16.08 -28.28 6.25
N LEU A 320 -16.86 -29.24 5.77
CA LEU A 320 -17.57 -30.20 6.62
C LEU A 320 -16.68 -31.32 7.15
N SER A 321 -15.41 -31.39 6.73
CA SER A 321 -14.42 -32.26 7.37
C SER A 321 -14.05 -31.78 8.79
N TYR A 322 -14.27 -30.49 9.09
CA TYR A 322 -14.08 -29.93 10.42
C TYR A 322 -15.31 -30.19 11.30
N PRO A 323 -15.18 -30.91 12.43
CA PRO A 323 -16.33 -31.29 13.28
C PRO A 323 -17.20 -30.11 13.74
N ARG A 324 -16.59 -28.95 13.98
CA ARG A 324 -17.29 -27.73 14.40
C ARG A 324 -18.21 -27.16 13.31
N MET A 325 -17.76 -27.19 12.06
CA MET A 325 -18.58 -26.79 10.92
C MET A 325 -19.66 -27.81 10.61
N LYS A 326 -19.32 -29.10 10.72
CA LYS A 326 -20.28 -30.19 10.56
C LYS A 326 -21.42 -30.10 11.56
N THR A 327 -21.12 -29.74 12.81
CA THR A 327 -22.14 -29.53 13.86
C THR A 327 -23.13 -28.42 13.51
N GLU A 328 -22.65 -27.27 13.00
CA GLU A 328 -23.55 -26.21 12.56
C GLU A 328 -24.35 -26.59 11.32
N TYR A 329 -23.73 -27.28 10.36
CA TYR A 329 -24.42 -27.82 9.20
C TYR A 329 -25.54 -28.80 9.58
N ASP A 330 -25.29 -29.70 10.53
CA ASP A 330 -26.28 -30.67 11.00
C ASP A 330 -27.50 -29.97 11.61
N LYS A 331 -27.28 -28.93 12.44
CA LYS A 331 -28.37 -28.09 12.96
C LYS A 331 -29.17 -27.41 11.84
N ILE A 332 -28.50 -27.01 10.75
CA ILE A 332 -29.17 -26.39 9.61
C ILE A 332 -30.11 -27.38 8.95
N ILE A 333 -29.66 -28.60 8.64
CA ILE A 333 -30.43 -29.60 7.89
C ILE A 333 -31.54 -30.27 8.71
N THR A 334 -31.41 -30.33 10.04
CA THR A 334 -32.45 -30.91 10.90
C THR A 334 -33.61 -29.94 11.13
N GLU A 335 -33.29 -28.67 11.39
CA GLU A 335 -34.24 -27.72 11.97
C GLU A 335 -34.29 -26.38 11.23
N LYS A 336 -33.15 -25.70 11.05
CA LYS A 336 -33.15 -24.27 10.73
C LYS A 336 -33.65 -23.95 9.32
N TRP A 337 -33.42 -24.83 8.33
CA TRP A 337 -33.79 -24.57 6.93
C TRP A 337 -35.31 -24.47 6.69
N LYS A 338 -36.13 -25.02 7.59
CA LYS A 338 -37.60 -25.04 7.49
C LYS A 338 -38.29 -24.28 8.62
N SER A 339 -37.55 -23.44 9.35
CA SER A 339 -38.13 -22.59 10.39
C SER A 339 -39.15 -21.61 9.82
N GLU A 340 -40.11 -21.16 10.62
CA GLU A 340 -41.15 -20.23 10.18
C GLU A 340 -40.59 -18.95 9.53
N ASN A 341 -39.51 -18.40 10.10
CA ASN A 341 -38.81 -17.24 9.56
C ASN A 341 -38.16 -17.53 8.20
N ALA A 342 -37.58 -18.72 8.03
CA ALA A 342 -37.03 -19.14 6.75
C ALA A 342 -38.15 -19.26 5.70
N ILE A 343 -39.26 -19.93 6.02
CA ILE A 343 -40.40 -20.06 5.10
C ILE A 343 -41.00 -18.70 4.73
N LYS A 344 -41.11 -17.77 5.70
CA LYS A 344 -41.54 -16.39 5.45
C LYS A 344 -40.61 -15.67 4.47
N LEU A 345 -39.29 -15.81 4.63
CA LEU A 345 -38.32 -15.23 3.71
C LEU A 345 -38.38 -15.92 2.34
N LEU A 346 -38.57 -17.24 2.28
CA LEU A 346 -38.70 -17.99 1.02
C LEU A 346 -39.89 -17.50 0.19
N LYS A 347 -41.05 -17.25 0.81
CA LYS A 347 -42.20 -16.64 0.11
C LYS A 347 -41.81 -15.31 -0.55
N LYS A 348 -41.09 -14.44 0.18
CA LYS A 348 -40.54 -13.19 -0.37
C LYS A 348 -39.55 -13.45 -1.52
N ARG A 349 -38.67 -14.46 -1.42
CA ARG A 349 -37.74 -14.81 -2.49
C ARG A 349 -38.45 -15.32 -3.74
N ILE A 350 -39.49 -16.14 -3.60
CA ILE A 350 -40.33 -16.57 -4.73
C ILE A 350 -40.96 -15.36 -5.43
N LYS A 351 -41.52 -14.42 -4.67
CA LYS A 351 -42.04 -13.15 -5.22
C LYS A 351 -40.99 -12.36 -6.00
N GLU A 352 -39.76 -12.32 -5.50
CA GLU A 352 -38.63 -11.69 -6.20
C GLU A 352 -38.22 -12.46 -7.47
N MET A 353 -38.34 -13.80 -7.50
CA MET A 353 -38.07 -14.63 -8.70
C MET A 353 -39.09 -14.38 -9.81
N VAL A 354 -40.35 -14.12 -9.46
CA VAL A 354 -41.41 -13.77 -10.43
C VAL A 354 -41.12 -12.42 -11.10
N LYS A 355 -40.59 -11.48 -10.32
CA LYS A 355 -40.33 -10.10 -10.79
C LYS A 355 -38.99 -9.93 -11.51
N ASN A 356 -38.01 -10.80 -11.23
CA ASN A 356 -36.69 -10.67 -11.84
C ASN A 356 -36.69 -11.23 -13.28
N PRO A 357 -36.41 -10.41 -14.31
CA PRO A 357 -36.41 -10.87 -15.70
C PRO A 357 -35.35 -11.94 -16.00
N ASN A 358 -34.26 -12.00 -15.22
CA ASN A 358 -33.21 -13.01 -15.38
C ASN A 358 -33.63 -14.39 -14.85
N VAL A 359 -34.68 -14.46 -14.01
CA VAL A 359 -35.23 -15.72 -13.50
C VAL A 359 -36.55 -16.06 -14.19
N ASN A 360 -37.45 -15.07 -14.32
CA ASN A 360 -38.72 -15.17 -15.02
C ASN A 360 -39.59 -16.35 -14.56
N LEU A 361 -39.74 -16.53 -13.24
CA LEU A 361 -40.61 -17.56 -12.69
C LEU A 361 -42.08 -17.23 -13.01
N LYS A 362 -42.73 -18.10 -13.78
CA LYS A 362 -44.15 -17.99 -14.12
C LYS A 362 -44.98 -18.82 -13.15
N LEU A 363 -45.77 -18.18 -12.29
CA LEU A 363 -46.65 -18.87 -11.35
C LEU A 363 -47.80 -19.60 -12.08
N PRO A 364 -48.27 -20.73 -11.54
CA PRO A 364 -49.35 -21.51 -12.13
C PRO A 364 -50.67 -20.74 -12.06
N LYS A 365 -51.43 -20.72 -13.16
CA LYS A 365 -52.67 -19.97 -13.32
C LYS A 365 -53.92 -20.84 -13.20
N LYS A 366 -53.85 -22.10 -13.63
CA LYS A 366 -54.97 -23.05 -13.59
C LYS A 366 -54.93 -23.89 -12.32
N ASP A 367 -56.08 -24.25 -11.78
CA ASP A 367 -56.12 -25.14 -10.62
C ASP A 367 -55.40 -26.47 -10.91
N ASN A 368 -54.63 -26.94 -9.93
CA ASN A 368 -53.72 -28.10 -10.02
C ASN A 368 -52.54 -27.97 -11.00
N GLU A 369 -52.38 -26.84 -11.71
CA GLU A 369 -51.18 -26.57 -12.48
C GLU A 369 -49.98 -26.46 -11.54
N THR A 370 -48.87 -27.08 -11.94
CA THR A 370 -47.64 -27.15 -11.16
C THR A 370 -46.46 -26.66 -11.99
N VAL A 371 -45.63 -25.80 -11.39
CA VAL A 371 -44.40 -25.29 -12.01
C VAL A 371 -43.22 -25.52 -11.07
N ASN A 372 -42.02 -25.60 -11.63
CA ASN A 372 -40.79 -25.69 -10.83
C ASN A 372 -40.33 -24.29 -10.40
N PHE A 373 -39.73 -24.20 -9.22
CA PHE A 373 -39.02 -23.01 -8.76
C PHE A 373 -37.63 -23.36 -8.21
N GLY A 374 -36.77 -22.34 -8.12
CA GLY A 374 -35.42 -22.44 -7.60
C GLY A 374 -34.40 -21.88 -8.60
N VAL A 375 -33.28 -21.38 -8.07
CA VAL A 375 -32.22 -20.73 -8.86
C VAL A 375 -30.88 -21.33 -8.47
N SER A 376 -30.21 -21.97 -9.43
CA SER A 376 -28.87 -22.55 -9.27
C SER A 376 -27.80 -21.86 -10.11
N GLU A 377 -28.17 -20.82 -10.86
CA GLU A 377 -27.25 -20.15 -11.78
C GLU A 377 -26.15 -19.42 -11.01
N SER A 378 -24.89 -19.75 -11.31
CA SER A 378 -23.69 -19.18 -10.70
C SER A 378 -23.17 -17.92 -11.42
N LYS A 379 -23.84 -17.49 -12.50
CA LYS A 379 -23.48 -16.28 -13.24
C LYS A 379 -23.47 -15.08 -12.29
N ILE A 380 -22.34 -14.39 -12.27
CA ILE A 380 -22.15 -13.18 -11.46
C ILE A 380 -22.96 -12.04 -12.07
N GLN A 381 -23.73 -11.35 -11.21
CA GLN A 381 -24.53 -10.18 -11.56
C GLN A 381 -24.36 -9.13 -10.46
N LYS A 382 -24.61 -7.87 -10.82
CA LYS A 382 -24.59 -6.74 -9.90
C LYS A 382 -25.99 -6.43 -9.42
N PHE A 383 -26.16 -6.27 -8.12
CA PHE A 383 -27.41 -5.89 -7.50
C PHE A 383 -27.22 -4.65 -6.66
N ASP A 384 -28.10 -3.67 -6.84
CA ASP A 384 -28.07 -2.45 -6.04
C ASP A 384 -28.81 -2.63 -4.71
N HIS A 385 -28.56 -1.72 -3.78
CA HIS A 385 -29.25 -1.63 -2.50
C HIS A 385 -29.09 -2.86 -1.59
N ILE A 386 -27.96 -3.57 -1.68
CA ILE A 386 -27.63 -4.71 -0.83
C ILE A 386 -26.98 -4.21 0.46
N GLU A 387 -27.55 -4.61 1.59
CA GLU A 387 -27.03 -4.27 2.91
C GLU A 387 -25.65 -4.88 3.15
N GLN A 388 -24.70 -4.05 3.61
CA GLN A 388 -23.33 -4.41 3.90
C GLN A 388 -23.10 -4.38 5.43
N PRO A 389 -23.11 -5.54 6.12
CA PRO A 389 -22.96 -5.59 7.57
C PRO A 389 -21.66 -4.96 8.08
N LYS A 390 -20.55 -5.14 7.35
CA LYS A 390 -19.23 -4.57 7.70
C LYS A 390 -19.16 -3.04 7.54
N LEU A 391 -20.17 -2.42 6.90
CA LEU A 391 -20.32 -0.97 6.78
C LEU A 391 -21.43 -0.41 7.70
N GLY A 392 -21.74 -1.10 8.81
CA GLY A 392 -22.81 -0.67 9.71
C GLY A 392 -24.20 -0.75 9.08
N GLY A 393 -24.41 -1.67 8.14
CA GLY A 393 -25.70 -1.87 7.46
C GLY A 393 -25.97 -0.89 6.32
N GLN A 394 -24.97 -0.12 5.88
CA GLN A 394 -25.11 0.70 4.68
C GLN A 394 -25.44 -0.16 3.46
N LYS A 395 -26.24 0.39 2.55
CA LYS A 395 -26.61 -0.29 1.30
C LYS A 395 -25.65 0.10 0.19
N ALA A 396 -25.11 -0.90 -0.49
CA ALA A 396 -24.21 -0.71 -1.63
C ALA A 396 -24.63 -1.61 -2.80
N GLN A 397 -24.02 -1.37 -3.94
CA GLN A 397 -24.04 -2.34 -5.03
C GLN A 397 -23.15 -3.54 -4.66
N GLU A 398 -23.61 -4.75 -4.97
CA GLU A 398 -22.83 -5.97 -4.74
C GLU A 398 -22.84 -6.88 -5.98
N SER A 399 -21.65 -7.35 -6.36
CA SER A 399 -21.43 -8.41 -7.34
C SER A 399 -21.55 -9.78 -6.65
N MET A 400 -22.52 -10.60 -7.06
CA MET A 400 -22.75 -11.93 -6.48
C MET A 400 -23.27 -12.93 -7.53
N PRO A 401 -23.10 -14.24 -7.32
CA PRO A 401 -23.78 -15.25 -8.12
C PRO A 401 -25.31 -15.09 -8.04
N LEU A 402 -26.03 -15.31 -9.14
CA LEU A 402 -27.49 -15.12 -9.16
C LEU A 402 -28.22 -15.91 -8.06
N PHE A 403 -27.76 -17.11 -7.72
CA PHE A 403 -28.36 -17.90 -6.63
C PHE A 403 -28.28 -17.21 -5.25
N GLU A 404 -27.24 -16.41 -4.96
CA GLU A 404 -27.09 -15.72 -3.67
C GLU A 404 -28.22 -14.72 -3.46
N ARG A 405 -28.74 -14.11 -4.52
CA ARG A 405 -29.86 -13.17 -4.40
C ARG A 405 -31.11 -13.81 -3.77
N TYR A 406 -31.21 -15.13 -3.83
CA TYR A 406 -32.38 -15.91 -3.44
C TYR A 406 -32.15 -16.85 -2.25
N TYR A 407 -31.05 -16.68 -1.49
CA TYR A 407 -30.98 -17.36 -0.20
C TYR A 407 -32.18 -16.97 0.67
N TYR A 408 -32.70 -17.93 1.42
CA TYR A 408 -33.87 -17.74 2.28
C TYR A 408 -33.60 -18.12 3.73
N GLN A 409 -32.40 -18.58 4.04
CA GLN A 409 -31.91 -18.76 5.40
C GLN A 409 -30.43 -18.40 5.47
N SER A 410 -30.04 -17.80 6.60
CA SER A 410 -28.67 -17.44 6.94
C SER A 410 -28.35 -17.90 8.35
N VAL A 411 -27.26 -18.63 8.52
CA VAL A 411 -26.82 -19.09 9.84
C VAL A 411 -25.34 -18.75 10.00
N SER A 412 -25.03 -17.90 10.97
CA SER A 412 -23.65 -17.50 11.27
C SER A 412 -22.97 -18.58 12.10
N TYR A 413 -21.75 -18.94 11.69
CA TYR A 413 -20.76 -19.55 12.56
C TYR A 413 -19.83 -18.44 13.04
N ASN A 414 -19.73 -18.25 14.35
CA ASN A 414 -18.88 -17.22 14.95
C ASN A 414 -17.83 -17.88 15.81
N ILE A 415 -16.56 -17.55 15.56
CA ILE A 415 -15.49 -17.99 16.45
C ILE A 415 -15.70 -17.40 17.84
N SER A 416 -15.39 -18.18 18.87
CA SER A 416 -15.48 -17.69 20.23
C SER A 416 -14.45 -16.58 20.45
N LYS A 417 -14.91 -15.46 21.01
CA LYS A 417 -14.02 -14.38 21.49
C LYS A 417 -13.50 -14.63 22.91
N ASN A 418 -13.89 -15.75 23.52
CA ASN A 418 -13.46 -16.10 24.86
C ASN A 418 -12.08 -16.76 24.82
N VAL A 419 -11.13 -16.15 25.53
CA VAL A 419 -9.74 -16.59 25.69
C VAL A 419 -9.61 -18.02 26.23
N PHE A 420 -10.57 -18.47 27.02
CA PHE A 420 -10.57 -19.80 27.63
C PHE A 420 -11.23 -20.86 26.75
N SER A 421 -11.80 -20.48 25.61
CA SER A 421 -12.41 -21.38 24.63
C SER A 421 -11.92 -21.03 23.22
N MET A 422 -10.60 -20.94 23.05
CA MET A 422 -10.02 -20.61 21.76
C MET A 422 -10.37 -21.67 20.73
N GLU A 423 -10.84 -21.20 19.57
CA GLU A 423 -11.03 -22.05 18.40
C GLU A 423 -9.68 -22.65 17.99
N PRO A 424 -9.67 -23.87 17.43
CA PRO A 424 -8.46 -24.45 16.87
C PRO A 424 -7.85 -23.51 15.83
N LEU A 425 -6.57 -23.18 16.00
CA LEU A 425 -5.77 -22.51 14.99
C LEU A 425 -5.43 -23.55 13.93
N ASP A 426 -6.23 -23.61 12.87
CA ASP A 426 -6.09 -24.54 11.75
C ASP A 426 -6.40 -23.86 10.40
N ASP A 427 -6.31 -24.63 9.32
CA ASP A 427 -6.52 -24.13 7.95
C ASP A 427 -7.91 -23.49 7.75
N LEU A 428 -8.94 -23.96 8.47
CA LEU A 428 -10.27 -23.32 8.44
C LEU A 428 -10.27 -21.97 9.16
N PHE A 429 -9.57 -21.86 10.30
CA PHE A 429 -9.42 -20.60 11.01
C PHE A 429 -8.78 -19.53 10.12
N GLY A 430 -7.66 -19.85 9.47
CA GLY A 430 -6.99 -18.91 8.56
C GLY A 430 -7.79 -18.60 7.29
N ALA A 431 -8.62 -19.52 6.81
CA ALA A 431 -9.37 -19.34 5.56
C ALA A 431 -10.72 -18.61 5.71
N LEU A 432 -11.46 -18.87 6.79
CA LEU A 432 -12.85 -18.40 6.95
C LEU A 432 -13.13 -17.74 8.30
N ALA A 433 -12.38 -18.08 9.35
CA ALA A 433 -12.67 -17.64 10.72
C ALA A 433 -14.18 -17.71 11.07
N SER A 434 -14.86 -16.55 11.16
CA SER A 434 -16.33 -16.47 11.27
C SER A 434 -16.96 -16.31 9.89
N CYS A 435 -17.92 -17.17 9.55
CA CYS A 435 -18.53 -17.21 8.22
C CYS A 435 -20.05 -17.42 8.26
N GLN A 436 -20.73 -17.28 7.12
CA GLN A 436 -22.18 -17.45 7.04
C GLN A 436 -22.58 -18.61 6.14
N PHE A 437 -23.29 -19.58 6.70
CA PHE A 437 -24.03 -20.55 5.90
C PHE A 437 -25.27 -19.89 5.30
N ARG A 438 -25.51 -20.19 4.03
CA ARG A 438 -26.68 -19.76 3.26
C ARG A 438 -27.45 -20.98 2.78
N VAL A 439 -28.77 -20.85 2.69
CA VAL A 439 -29.64 -21.91 2.14
C VAL A 439 -30.49 -21.36 1.00
N ILE A 440 -30.51 -22.09 -0.12
CA ILE A 440 -31.37 -21.88 -1.28
C ILE A 440 -32.31 -23.09 -1.45
N ALA A 441 -33.50 -22.88 -1.99
CA ALA A 441 -34.53 -23.92 -2.14
C ALA A 441 -34.91 -24.15 -3.60
N PHE A 442 -35.30 -25.39 -3.88
CA PHE A 442 -35.83 -25.87 -5.15
C PHE A 442 -37.05 -26.73 -4.89
N GLY A 443 -37.99 -26.70 -5.82
CA GLY A 443 -39.15 -27.57 -5.74
C GLY A 443 -40.25 -27.14 -6.67
N THR A 444 -41.50 -27.33 -6.24
CA THR A 444 -42.67 -27.05 -7.05
C THR A 444 -43.64 -26.09 -6.37
N ILE A 445 -44.36 -25.34 -7.19
CA ILE A 445 -45.50 -24.51 -6.79
C ILE A 445 -46.70 -25.03 -7.55
N THR A 446 -47.73 -25.46 -6.83
CA THR A 446 -49.00 -25.93 -7.39
C THR A 446 -50.12 -24.97 -7.04
N ARG A 447 -50.92 -24.53 -8.02
CA ARG A 447 -52.14 -23.77 -7.74
C ARG A 447 -53.18 -24.70 -7.12
N LYS A 448 -53.77 -24.27 -6.00
CA LYS A 448 -54.86 -24.96 -5.30
C LYS A 448 -55.95 -23.94 -4.98
N ASN A 449 -57.03 -23.96 -5.72
CA ASN A 449 -58.09 -22.95 -5.67
C ASN A 449 -57.50 -21.53 -5.85
N ASN A 450 -57.74 -20.64 -4.88
CA ASN A 450 -57.22 -19.27 -4.85
C ASN A 450 -55.87 -19.11 -4.13
N ASN A 451 -55.22 -20.21 -3.74
CA ASN A 451 -53.92 -20.22 -3.05
C ASN A 451 -52.89 -21.10 -3.78
N TYR A 452 -51.68 -21.13 -3.24
CA TYR A 452 -50.58 -21.95 -3.72
C TYR A 452 -50.15 -22.96 -2.66
N ARG A 453 -49.81 -24.16 -3.11
CA ARG A 453 -49.06 -25.14 -2.33
C ARG A 453 -47.62 -25.16 -2.83
N VAL A 454 -46.67 -24.85 -1.97
CA VAL A 454 -45.24 -24.89 -2.29
C VAL A 454 -44.65 -26.14 -1.65
N LYS A 455 -43.98 -26.96 -2.47
CA LYS A 455 -43.25 -28.15 -2.03
C LYS A 455 -41.76 -27.95 -2.26
N ILE A 456 -40.96 -27.97 -1.20
CA ILE A 456 -39.51 -28.00 -1.30
C ILE A 456 -39.07 -29.46 -1.46
N THR A 457 -38.37 -29.75 -2.54
CA THR A 457 -37.86 -31.10 -2.85
C THR A 457 -36.34 -31.20 -2.73
N LYS A 458 -35.64 -30.06 -2.79
CA LYS A 458 -34.19 -29.98 -2.67
C LYS A 458 -33.78 -28.63 -2.08
N ILE A 459 -32.75 -28.65 -1.23
CA ILE A 459 -32.07 -27.43 -0.78
C ILE A 459 -30.61 -27.46 -1.21
N GLY A 460 -30.02 -26.28 -1.38
CA GLY A 460 -28.58 -26.09 -1.53
C GLY A 460 -28.04 -25.31 -0.34
N ILE A 461 -26.93 -25.76 0.22
CA ILE A 461 -26.25 -25.13 1.36
C ILE A 461 -24.81 -24.81 0.94
N TYR A 462 -24.38 -23.59 1.21
CA TYR A 462 -23.04 -23.09 0.91
C TYR A 462 -22.63 -22.07 1.97
N ILE A 463 -21.34 -21.73 2.00
CA ILE A 463 -20.83 -20.61 2.78
C ILE A 463 -20.62 -19.41 1.88
N LYS A 464 -21.03 -18.24 2.38
CA LYS A 464 -20.57 -16.94 1.93
C LYS A 464 -19.67 -16.35 3.00
N ASP A 465 -18.53 -15.84 2.57
CA ASP A 465 -17.62 -15.10 3.43
C ASP A 465 -16.97 -13.94 2.68
N SER A 466 -16.33 -13.04 3.42
CA SER A 466 -15.58 -11.91 2.88
C SER A 466 -14.16 -11.91 3.46
N PHE A 467 -13.20 -12.27 2.62
CA PHE A 467 -11.78 -12.25 2.95
C PHE A 467 -11.28 -10.82 2.77
N ASP A 468 -11.37 -10.06 3.85
CA ASP A 468 -11.07 -8.63 3.87
C ASP A 468 -10.49 -8.16 5.20
N PHE A 469 -9.88 -6.98 5.16
CA PHE A 469 -9.23 -6.37 6.31
C PHE A 469 -9.70 -4.93 6.53
N ILE A 470 -10.98 -4.65 6.26
CA ILE A 470 -11.53 -3.28 6.28
C ILE A 470 -11.96 -2.82 7.68
N THR A 471 -12.28 -3.75 8.59
CA THR A 471 -12.69 -3.41 9.96
C THR A 471 -11.50 -2.89 10.77
N ALA A 472 -11.74 -1.87 11.59
CA ALA A 472 -10.69 -1.21 12.36
C ALA A 472 -10.14 -2.14 13.46
N SER A 473 -8.81 -2.23 13.53
CA SER A 473 -8.01 -2.85 14.61
C SER A 473 -8.50 -4.22 15.12
N GLU A 474 -8.97 -5.08 14.21
CA GLU A 474 -9.25 -6.48 14.54
C GLU A 474 -7.94 -7.26 14.63
N TYR A 475 -7.75 -7.94 15.76
CA TYR A 475 -6.59 -8.78 16.04
C TYR A 475 -6.71 -10.12 15.33
N LEU A 476 -5.67 -10.49 14.57
CA LEU A 476 -5.63 -11.70 13.74
C LEU A 476 -4.63 -12.75 14.26
N GLY A 477 -4.08 -12.54 15.45
CA GLY A 477 -3.06 -13.40 16.04
C GLY A 477 -1.68 -12.77 16.06
N ASP A 478 -0.79 -13.40 16.82
CA ASP A 478 0.64 -13.15 16.82
C ASP A 478 1.32 -14.21 15.98
N TRP A 479 2.07 -13.78 14.97
CA TRP A 479 2.64 -14.65 13.94
C TRP A 479 4.16 -14.61 14.01
N SER A 480 4.81 -15.77 13.97
CA SER A 480 6.27 -15.89 14.07
C SER A 480 6.86 -16.48 12.81
N PRO A 481 7.51 -15.68 11.94
CA PRO A 481 8.29 -16.19 10.82
C PRO A 481 9.42 -17.11 11.28
N LYS A 482 9.97 -16.87 12.47
CA LYS A 482 11.05 -17.67 13.05
C LYS A 482 10.62 -19.07 13.46
N ASN A 483 9.49 -19.17 14.16
CA ASN A 483 9.00 -20.44 14.66
C ASN A 483 8.05 -21.14 13.68
N ASN A 484 7.70 -20.49 12.57
CA ASN A 484 6.65 -20.94 11.65
C ASN A 484 5.35 -21.27 12.42
N ALA A 485 4.97 -20.37 13.31
CA ALA A 485 3.90 -20.59 14.26
C ALA A 485 2.99 -19.37 14.39
N VAL A 486 1.78 -19.60 14.85
CA VAL A 486 0.79 -18.59 15.20
C VAL A 486 0.25 -18.88 16.59
N SER A 487 0.06 -17.84 17.37
CA SER A 487 -0.65 -17.89 18.64
C SER A 487 -1.72 -16.81 18.66
N VAL A 488 -2.76 -17.02 19.46
CA VAL A 488 -3.75 -15.99 19.75
C VAL A 488 -3.65 -15.71 21.23
N ASN A 489 -3.12 -14.55 21.58
CA ASN A 489 -3.05 -14.04 22.94
C ASN A 489 -3.73 -12.66 22.98
N PRO A 490 -4.87 -12.51 23.66
CA PRO A 490 -5.57 -11.22 23.72
C PRO A 490 -4.81 -10.15 24.50
N TYR A 491 -3.75 -10.51 25.23
CA TYR A 491 -2.86 -9.57 25.91
C TYR A 491 -1.68 -9.12 25.04
N GLY A 492 -1.62 -9.56 23.77
CA GLY A 492 -0.55 -9.28 22.83
C GLY A 492 0.55 -10.34 22.83
N PRO A 493 1.59 -10.17 21.98
CA PRO A 493 2.69 -11.11 21.90
C PRO A 493 3.46 -11.07 23.23
N THR A 494 3.35 -12.15 24.00
CA THR A 494 4.13 -12.33 25.25
C THR A 494 5.42 -13.10 25.00
N MET A 495 5.67 -13.48 23.74
CA MET A 495 6.78 -14.34 23.35
C MET A 495 7.69 -13.58 22.38
N PRO A 496 9.02 -13.62 22.57
CA PRO A 496 9.97 -13.09 21.60
C PRO A 496 9.71 -13.68 20.22
N THR A 497 10.00 -12.94 19.14
CA THR A 497 9.90 -13.38 17.72
C THR A 497 8.49 -13.56 17.16
N TYR A 498 7.46 -13.12 17.89
CA TYR A 498 6.07 -13.12 17.44
C TYR A 498 5.60 -11.70 17.15
N TYR A 499 4.96 -11.49 16.00
CA TYR A 499 4.50 -10.19 15.54
C TYR A 499 2.99 -10.11 15.61
N LYS A 500 2.49 -9.08 16.27
CA LYS A 500 1.06 -8.79 16.28
C LYS A 500 0.59 -8.44 14.87
N ILE A 501 -0.29 -9.28 14.30
CA ILE A 501 -0.94 -9.01 13.02
C ILE A 501 -2.38 -8.59 13.28
N GLU A 502 -2.76 -7.49 12.65
CA GLU A 502 -4.11 -6.95 12.70
C GLU A 502 -4.58 -6.62 11.28
N ASN A 503 -5.87 -6.32 11.13
CA ASN A 503 -6.37 -5.75 9.87
C ASN A 503 -5.60 -4.50 9.44
N LYS A 504 -5.05 -3.73 10.40
CA LYS A 504 -4.18 -2.59 10.10
C LYS A 504 -2.93 -2.99 9.33
N SER A 505 -2.29 -4.11 9.69
CA SER A 505 -1.08 -4.61 9.03
C SER A 505 -1.32 -4.85 7.53
N TYR A 506 -2.44 -5.46 7.17
CA TYR A 506 -2.86 -5.64 5.77
C TYR A 506 -3.15 -4.31 5.07
N ARG A 507 -3.83 -3.36 5.73
CA ARG A 507 -4.11 -2.05 5.13
C ARG A 507 -2.86 -1.21 4.92
N ASP A 508 -1.93 -1.23 5.86
CA ASP A 508 -0.64 -0.54 5.72
C ASP A 508 0.16 -1.14 4.56
N TRP A 509 0.20 -2.48 4.46
CA TRP A 509 0.80 -3.17 3.33
C TRP A 509 0.15 -2.75 2.01
N ARG A 510 -1.19 -2.79 1.92
CA ARG A 510 -1.92 -2.36 0.72
C ARG A 510 -1.56 -0.93 0.30
N LYS A 511 -1.53 -0.02 1.27
CA LYS A 511 -1.22 1.40 1.05
C LYS A 511 0.16 1.60 0.45
N ASP A 512 1.15 0.85 0.91
CA ASP A 512 2.54 0.97 0.47
C ASP A 512 2.79 0.28 -0.88
N TYR A 513 2.27 -0.95 -1.04
CA TYR A 513 2.54 -1.79 -2.22
C TYR A 513 1.61 -1.52 -3.41
N LYS A 514 0.49 -0.81 -3.20
CA LYS A 514 -0.58 -0.65 -4.21
C LYS A 514 -1.11 -1.98 -4.74
N LYS A 515 -1.13 -2.97 -3.84
CA LYS A 515 -1.59 -4.34 -4.02
C LYS A 515 -2.44 -4.74 -2.81
N GLY A 516 -3.04 -5.92 -2.81
CA GLY A 516 -3.85 -6.38 -1.68
C GLY A 516 -5.33 -6.20 -1.97
N MET A 517 -5.98 -7.29 -2.36
CA MET A 517 -7.35 -7.31 -2.86
C MET A 517 -8.29 -7.97 -1.87
N ASP A 518 -9.15 -7.19 -1.20
CA ASP A 518 -10.28 -7.75 -0.45
C ASP A 518 -11.30 -8.36 -1.42
N PHE A 519 -11.86 -9.54 -1.11
CA PHE A 519 -12.85 -10.19 -1.96
C PHE A 519 -13.91 -10.99 -1.19
N ASN A 520 -15.13 -11.01 -1.73
CA ASN A 520 -16.14 -11.97 -1.33
C ASN A 520 -15.82 -13.35 -1.91
N LEU A 521 -16.12 -14.41 -1.16
CA LEU A 521 -16.00 -15.79 -1.61
C LEU A 521 -17.21 -16.64 -1.27
N TYR A 522 -17.41 -17.67 -2.08
CA TYR A 522 -18.47 -18.66 -1.96
C TYR A 522 -17.86 -20.04 -2.06
N THR A 523 -18.25 -20.96 -1.19
CA THR A 523 -17.95 -22.38 -1.41
C THR A 523 -18.71 -22.90 -2.64
N ASP A 524 -18.41 -24.13 -3.05
CA ASP A 524 -19.39 -24.88 -3.83
C ASP A 524 -20.71 -25.08 -3.04
N VAL A 525 -21.76 -25.50 -3.75
CA VAL A 525 -23.09 -25.71 -3.17
C VAL A 525 -23.30 -27.20 -2.89
N LYS A 526 -23.50 -27.55 -1.63
CA LYS A 526 -23.89 -28.91 -1.23
C LYS A 526 -25.40 -29.05 -1.29
N TYR A 527 -25.88 -29.92 -2.18
CA TYR A 527 -27.30 -30.17 -2.37
C TYR A 527 -27.79 -31.35 -1.52
N LEU A 528 -29.01 -31.21 -0.98
CA LEU A 528 -29.69 -32.26 -0.21
C LEU A 528 -31.15 -32.38 -0.68
N ASN A 529 -31.58 -33.61 -0.93
CA ASN A 529 -33.00 -33.91 -1.18
C ASN A 529 -33.76 -33.84 0.13
N VAL A 530 -34.90 -33.14 0.12
CA VAL A 530 -35.74 -32.93 1.29
C VAL A 530 -37.22 -33.02 0.90
N SER A 531 -38.12 -33.05 1.87
CA SER A 531 -39.56 -32.95 1.61
C SER A 531 -40.21 -32.09 2.67
N HIS A 532 -40.70 -30.92 2.27
CA HIS A 532 -41.49 -30.05 3.13
C HIS A 532 -42.50 -29.28 2.28
N GLU A 533 -43.72 -29.12 2.80
CA GLU A 533 -44.82 -28.45 2.10
C GLU A 533 -45.42 -27.37 2.99
N PHE A 534 -45.78 -26.24 2.37
CA PHE A 534 -46.48 -25.15 3.02
C PHE A 534 -47.42 -24.45 2.05
N ASN A 535 -48.42 -23.76 2.58
CA ASN A 535 -49.34 -22.95 1.78
C ASN A 535 -48.86 -21.50 1.70
N ALA A 536 -49.11 -20.86 0.57
CA ALA A 536 -48.86 -19.44 0.35
C ALA A 536 -50.06 -18.78 -0.32
N SER A 537 -50.40 -17.56 0.10
CA SER A 537 -51.41 -16.75 -0.55
C SER A 537 -50.83 -16.00 -1.77
N PRO A 538 -51.67 -15.54 -2.69
CA PRO A 538 -51.24 -14.65 -3.78
C PRO A 538 -50.43 -13.45 -3.29
N GLN A 539 -50.84 -12.77 -2.21
CA GLN A 539 -50.14 -11.59 -1.70
C GLN A 539 -48.69 -11.89 -1.25
N GLU A 540 -48.43 -13.13 -0.81
CA GLU A 540 -47.13 -13.53 -0.30
C GLU A 540 -46.13 -13.85 -1.42
N ILE A 541 -46.57 -14.34 -2.58
CA ILE A 541 -45.67 -14.85 -3.64
C ILE A 541 -45.86 -14.27 -5.05
N GLU A 542 -46.95 -13.56 -5.33
CA GLU A 542 -47.12 -12.70 -6.52
C GLU A 542 -46.64 -11.28 -6.21
#